data_AF-A0A2D3WF59-F1
#
_entry.id   AF-A0A2D3WF59-F1
#
_cell.length_a   1.000
_cell.length_b   1.000
_cell.length_c   1.000
_cell.angle_alpha   90.00
_cell.angle_beta   90.00
_cell.angle_gamma   90.00
#
_symmetry.space_group_name_H-M   'P 1'
#
loop_
_entity.id
_entity.type
_entity.pdbx_description
1 polymer ?
#
loop_
_entity_poly.entity_id
_entity_poly.type
_entity_poly.pdbx_seq_one_letter_code
_entity_poly.pdbx_strand_id
1 'polypeptide(L)'
;MLLFGHTYVPSEPFYHIDSIEALRHTPSNSVVALFFTPENLDIIEHLRLNSIRFALHVETATDAVIAENLGASYLIVLPKHGAEIQKVAEHYLFDAKVLGYIDAEKDLENLIEMRLDGAIFSDAMIKINS
;
A
#
# COMPACT_ATOMS: atom_id res chain seq x y z
N MET A 1 2.52 -11.56 -9.17
CA MET A 1 1.69 -10.36 -9.04
C MET A 1 0.49 -10.67 -8.14
N LEU A 2 0.19 -9.82 -7.16
CA LEU A 2 -1.00 -9.81 -6.33
C LEU A 2 -2.09 -8.92 -6.95
N LEU A 3 -3.36 -9.22 -6.73
CA LEU A 3 -4.48 -8.41 -7.23
C LEU A 3 -5.45 -8.13 -6.08
N PHE A 4 -5.74 -6.85 -5.85
CA PHE A 4 -6.68 -6.40 -4.83
C PHE A 4 -7.79 -5.56 -5.48
N GLY A 5 -9.05 -6.00 -5.37
CA GLY A 5 -10.22 -5.29 -5.91
C GLY A 5 -10.58 -5.64 -7.36
N HIS A 6 -10.01 -6.72 -7.89
CA HIS A 6 -10.35 -7.19 -9.22
C HIS A 6 -11.65 -8.02 -9.21
N THR A 7 -12.55 -7.80 -10.17
CA THR A 7 -13.89 -8.44 -10.22
C THR A 7 -13.85 -9.97 -10.15
N TYR A 8 -12.84 -10.59 -10.76
CA TYR A 8 -12.74 -12.06 -10.83
C TYR A 8 -11.84 -12.69 -9.76
N VAL A 9 -11.11 -11.89 -8.97
CA VAL A 9 -10.14 -12.39 -7.99
C VAL A 9 -10.50 -11.86 -6.61
N PRO A 10 -11.07 -12.70 -5.72
CA PRO A 10 -11.39 -12.30 -4.37
C PRO A 10 -10.15 -11.84 -3.61
N SER A 11 -10.27 -10.73 -2.89
CA SER A 11 -9.18 -10.13 -2.12
C SER A 11 -9.72 -9.38 -0.91
N GLU A 12 -8.89 -9.18 0.10
CA GLU A 12 -9.21 -8.27 1.20
C GLU A 12 -9.16 -6.80 0.74
N PRO A 13 -10.05 -5.92 1.23
CA PRO A 13 -9.93 -4.49 1.01
C PRO A 13 -8.89 -3.86 1.93
N PHE A 14 -8.46 -2.67 1.57
CA PHE A 14 -7.55 -1.83 2.34
C PHE A 14 -8.36 -0.66 2.92
N TYR A 15 -8.13 -0.35 4.18
CA TYR A 15 -8.88 0.67 4.90
C TYR A 15 -8.06 1.93 5.06
N HIS A 16 -8.39 2.96 4.29
CA HIS A 16 -7.73 4.25 4.40
C HIS A 16 -8.18 4.99 5.65
N ILE A 17 -7.23 5.37 6.51
CA ILE A 17 -7.49 6.09 7.77
C ILE A 17 -6.73 7.41 7.79
N ASP A 18 -7.25 8.35 8.57
CA ASP A 18 -6.64 9.66 8.86
C ASP A 18 -6.36 9.90 10.35
N SER A 19 -6.70 8.93 11.21
CA SER A 19 -6.54 9.02 12.66
C SER A 19 -6.39 7.64 13.30
N ILE A 20 -5.82 7.59 14.51
CA ILE A 20 -5.76 6.36 15.32
C ILE A 20 -7.18 5.96 15.75
N GLU A 21 -8.08 6.91 15.97
CA GLU A 21 -9.47 6.67 16.32
C GLU A 21 -10.21 5.86 15.24
N ALA A 22 -9.95 6.16 13.97
CA ALA A 22 -10.54 5.47 12.82
C ALA A 22 -10.23 3.96 12.80
N LEU A 23 -9.14 3.51 13.44
CA LEU A 23 -8.83 2.07 13.57
C LEU A 23 -9.94 1.28 14.26
N ARG A 24 -10.70 1.90 15.17
CA ARG A 24 -11.84 1.24 15.84
C ARG A 24 -12.96 0.89 14.88
N HIS A 25 -13.00 1.51 13.71
CA HIS A 25 -13.98 1.28 12.66
C HIS A 25 -13.43 0.37 11.54
N THR A 26 -12.20 -0.13 11.68
CA THR A 26 -11.63 -1.14 10.78
C THR A 26 -11.86 -2.56 11.31
N PRO A 27 -12.13 -3.55 10.44
CA PRO A 27 -12.19 -4.95 10.86
C PRO A 27 -10.87 -5.46 11.44
N SER A 28 -10.93 -6.43 12.34
CA SER A 28 -9.72 -7.05 12.89
C SER A 28 -8.87 -7.70 11.79
N ASN A 29 -7.54 -7.58 11.92
CA ASN A 29 -6.54 -8.09 10.97
C ASN A 29 -6.60 -7.51 9.54
N SER A 30 -7.40 -6.47 9.30
CA SER A 30 -7.42 -5.78 8.01
C SER A 30 -6.11 -5.06 7.72
N VAL A 31 -5.85 -4.79 6.43
CA VAL A 31 -4.75 -3.92 6.03
C VAL A 31 -5.21 -2.47 6.09
N VAL A 32 -4.49 -1.67 6.87
CA VAL A 32 -4.73 -0.23 6.99
C VAL A 32 -3.88 0.52 5.98
N ALA A 33 -4.41 1.55 5.32
CA ALA A 33 -3.67 2.34 4.35
C ALA A 33 -3.62 3.82 4.74
N LEU A 34 -2.50 4.48 4.46
CA LEU A 34 -2.30 5.89 4.75
C LEU A 34 -1.20 6.48 3.86
N PHE A 35 -1.16 7.81 3.76
CA PHE A 35 -0.09 8.48 3.03
C PHE A 35 1.17 8.57 3.90
N PHE A 36 2.33 8.30 3.30
CA PHE A 36 3.59 8.55 3.98
C PHE A 36 3.87 10.06 4.02
N THR A 37 3.45 10.70 5.11
CA THR A 37 3.67 12.14 5.35
C THR A 37 4.11 12.36 6.80
N PRO A 38 4.80 13.48 7.11
CA PRO A 38 5.20 13.81 8.48
C PRO A 38 4.04 13.84 9.48
N GLU A 39 2.85 14.25 9.03
CA GLU A 39 1.64 14.36 9.86
C GLU A 39 1.09 13.01 10.29
N ASN A 40 1.41 11.94 9.57
CA ASN A 40 0.90 10.59 9.84
C ASN A 40 1.92 9.71 10.59
N LEU A 41 3.09 10.23 10.97
CA LEU A 41 4.16 9.44 11.59
C LEU A 41 3.76 8.83 12.93
N ASP A 42 2.95 9.52 13.72
CA ASP A 42 2.39 9.03 14.97
C ASP A 42 1.45 7.83 14.74
N ILE A 43 0.62 7.90 13.69
CA ILE A 43 -0.23 6.78 13.26
C ILE A 43 0.64 5.60 12.83
N ILE A 44 1.66 5.82 11.98
CA ILE A 44 2.55 4.76 11.49
C ILE A 44 3.30 4.09 12.65
N GLU A 45 3.81 4.87 13.59
CA GLU A 45 4.47 4.33 14.77
C GLU A 45 3.51 3.50 15.63
N HIS A 46 2.27 3.97 15.81
CA HIS A 46 1.24 3.21 16.50
C HIS A 46 0.95 1.88 15.81
N LEU A 47 0.79 1.86 14.48
CA LEU A 47 0.55 0.64 13.70
C LEU A 47 1.70 -0.36 13.87
N ARG A 48 2.94 0.12 13.74
CA ARG A 48 4.16 -0.68 13.90
C ARG A 48 4.28 -1.29 15.30
N LEU A 49 4.12 -0.49 16.35
CA LEU A 49 4.23 -0.94 17.75
C LEU A 49 3.18 -1.98 18.11
N ASN A 50 1.99 -1.90 17.50
CA ASN A 50 0.89 -2.83 17.72
C ASN A 50 0.82 -3.97 16.70
N SER A 51 1.84 -4.11 15.83
CA SER A 51 1.89 -5.16 14.78
C SER A 51 0.65 -5.19 13.88
N ILE A 52 0.05 -4.02 13.63
CA ILE A 52 -1.08 -3.88 12.70
C ILE A 52 -0.51 -3.89 11.30
N ARG A 53 -1.06 -4.69 10.39
CA ARG A 53 -0.63 -4.69 8.97
C ARG A 53 -1.04 -3.38 8.32
N PHE A 54 -0.10 -2.69 7.70
CA PHE A 54 -0.37 -1.43 7.02
C PHE A 54 0.33 -1.29 5.67
N ALA A 55 -0.20 -0.39 4.87
CA ALA A 55 0.25 -0.02 3.55
C ALA A 55 0.50 1.48 3.48
N LEU A 56 1.59 1.88 2.84
CA LEU A 56 1.93 3.29 2.70
C LEU A 56 1.87 3.71 1.25
N HIS A 57 1.16 4.82 0.97
CA HIS A 57 1.30 5.51 -0.30
C HIS A 57 2.66 6.24 -0.33
N VAL A 58 3.48 5.92 -1.33
CA VAL A 58 4.83 6.48 -1.49
C VAL A 58 5.06 6.95 -2.92
N GLU A 59 5.90 7.97 -3.10
CA GLU A 59 6.16 8.58 -4.40
C GLU A 59 7.62 8.46 -4.87
N THR A 60 8.55 8.22 -3.94
CA THR A 60 9.98 8.14 -4.25
C THR A 60 10.61 6.83 -3.76
N ALA A 61 11.74 6.46 -4.36
CA ALA A 61 12.58 5.36 -3.85
C ALA A 61 13.02 5.57 -2.40
N THR A 62 13.29 6.81 -2.00
CA THR A 62 13.65 7.16 -0.62
C THR A 62 12.50 6.84 0.34
N ASP A 63 11.28 7.25 0.00
CA ASP A 63 10.09 6.97 0.81
C ASP A 63 9.85 5.46 0.92
N ALA A 64 10.04 4.73 -0.19
CA ALA A 64 9.92 3.27 -0.21
C ALA A 64 10.89 2.58 0.74
N VAL A 65 12.18 2.99 0.75
CA VAL A 65 13.18 2.46 1.69
C VAL A 65 12.80 2.75 3.13
N ILE A 66 12.30 3.96 3.42
CA ILE A 66 11.88 4.34 4.78
C ILE A 66 10.65 3.53 5.19
N ALA A 67 9.65 3.42 4.31
CA ALA A 67 8.42 2.68 4.54
C ALA A 67 8.67 1.18 4.82
N GLU A 68 9.58 0.55 4.07
CA GLU A 68 10.05 -0.81 4.33
C GLU A 68 10.62 -0.94 5.75
N ASN A 69 11.52 -0.02 6.15
CA ASN A 69 12.14 -0.05 7.48
C ASN A 69 11.16 0.30 8.61
N LEU A 70 10.04 0.96 8.30
CA LEU A 70 8.92 1.16 9.23
C LEU A 70 8.04 -0.09 9.38
N GLY A 71 8.24 -1.11 8.55
CA GLY A 71 7.50 -2.37 8.60
C GLY A 71 6.20 -2.33 7.80
N ALA A 72 6.10 -1.48 6.77
CA ALA A 72 4.97 -1.51 5.86
C ALA A 72 4.88 -2.88 5.18
N SER A 73 3.69 -3.47 5.12
CA SER A 73 3.46 -4.72 4.39
C SER A 73 3.32 -4.49 2.88
N TYR A 74 2.87 -3.30 2.49
CA TYR A 74 2.65 -2.93 1.10
C TYR A 74 3.06 -1.48 0.85
N LEU A 75 3.61 -1.23 -0.34
CA LEU A 75 3.92 0.11 -0.85
C LEU A 75 2.96 0.41 -1.99
N ILE A 76 2.03 1.34 -1.79
CA ILE A 76 1.07 1.73 -2.82
C ILE A 76 1.66 2.88 -3.62
N VAL A 77 1.76 2.70 -4.94
CA VAL A 77 2.42 3.67 -5.82
C VAL A 77 1.53 4.02 -7.00
N LEU A 78 1.58 5.27 -7.44
CA LEU A 78 1.06 5.60 -8.77
C LEU A 78 1.94 4.94 -9.84
N PRO A 79 1.39 4.47 -10.96
CA PRO A 79 2.15 3.76 -12.00
C PRO A 79 3.40 4.52 -12.47
N LYS A 80 3.36 5.86 -12.53
CA LYS A 80 4.49 6.71 -12.90
C LYS A 80 5.73 6.58 -11.98
N HIS A 81 5.57 6.11 -10.74
CA HIS A 81 6.65 5.90 -9.78
C HIS A 81 7.05 4.41 -9.64
N GLY A 82 6.19 3.49 -10.10
CA GLY A 82 6.30 2.07 -9.79
C GLY A 82 7.59 1.43 -10.28
N ALA A 83 8.01 1.72 -11.52
CA ALA A 83 9.20 1.10 -12.10
C ALA A 83 10.51 1.43 -11.35
N GLU A 84 10.63 2.65 -10.80
CA GLU A 84 11.81 3.03 -10.02
C GLU A 84 11.79 2.34 -8.65
N ILE A 85 10.64 2.40 -7.97
CA ILE A 85 10.46 1.84 -6.63
C ILE A 85 10.61 0.31 -6.65
N GLN A 86 10.06 -0.38 -7.65
CA GLN A 86 10.20 -1.83 -7.81
C GLN A 86 11.66 -2.24 -7.97
N LYS A 87 12.46 -1.51 -8.76
CA LYS A 87 13.90 -1.82 -8.90
C LYS A 87 14.64 -1.75 -7.57
N VAL A 88 14.29 -0.78 -6.74
CA VAL A 88 14.88 -0.62 -5.40
C VAL A 88 14.43 -1.74 -4.48
N ALA A 89 13.13 -2.06 -4.48
CA ALA A 89 12.57 -3.16 -3.71
C ALA A 89 13.20 -4.51 -4.07
N GLU A 90 13.38 -4.79 -5.36
CA GLU A 90 14.05 -6.01 -5.84
C GLU A 90 15.54 -6.03 -5.48
N HIS A 91 16.24 -4.91 -5.62
CA HIS A 91 17.66 -4.81 -5.33
C HIS A 91 17.97 -5.07 -3.85
N TYR A 92 17.14 -4.53 -2.96
CA TYR A 92 17.30 -4.66 -1.51
C TYR A 92 16.45 -5.77 -0.90
N LEU A 93 15.72 -6.53 -1.72
CA LEU A 93 14.89 -7.67 -1.30
C LEU A 93 13.87 -7.28 -0.22
N PHE A 94 13.09 -6.23 -0.47
CA PHE A 94 12.06 -5.77 0.46
C PHE A 94 11.06 -6.88 0.80
N ASP A 95 10.68 -6.94 2.08
CA ASP A 95 9.58 -7.78 2.54
C ASP A 95 8.24 -7.20 2.07
N ALA A 96 8.11 -5.87 2.05
CA ALA A 96 6.94 -5.19 1.49
C ALA A 96 6.71 -5.55 0.01
N LYS A 97 5.45 -5.48 -0.43
CA LYS A 97 5.10 -5.69 -1.84
C LYS A 97 4.70 -4.35 -2.48
N VAL A 98 5.26 -4.05 -3.65
CA VAL A 98 4.94 -2.83 -4.39
C VAL A 98 3.66 -3.03 -5.20
N LEU A 99 2.62 -2.26 -4.88
CA LEU A 99 1.31 -2.32 -5.50
C LEU A 99 1.04 -1.07 -6.34
N GLY A 100 0.81 -1.25 -7.64
CA GLY A 100 0.36 -0.17 -8.52
C GLY A 100 -1.12 0.17 -8.25
N TYR A 101 -1.40 1.43 -7.93
CA TYR A 101 -2.76 1.95 -7.77
C TYR A 101 -3.38 2.28 -9.13
N ILE A 102 -4.47 1.60 -9.48
CA ILE A 102 -5.14 1.71 -10.79
C ILE A 102 -6.66 1.73 -10.64
N ASP A 103 -7.37 2.23 -11.65
CA ASP A 103 -8.84 2.24 -11.67
C ASP A 103 -9.44 1.15 -12.55
N ALA A 104 -8.70 0.67 -13.56
CA ALA A 104 -9.24 -0.23 -14.57
C ALA A 104 -8.24 -1.31 -15.00
N GLU A 105 -8.76 -2.48 -15.38
CA GLU A 105 -7.96 -3.64 -15.77
C GLU A 105 -7.07 -3.36 -16.99
N LYS A 106 -7.47 -2.44 -17.88
CA LYS A 106 -6.66 -2.01 -19.03
C LYS A 106 -5.28 -1.45 -18.63
N ASP A 107 -5.16 -0.90 -17.41
CA ASP A 107 -3.92 -0.29 -16.92
C ASP A 107 -3.00 -1.34 -16.29
N LEU A 108 -3.47 -2.58 -16.13
CA LEU A 108 -2.72 -3.70 -15.56
C LEU A 108 -1.52 -4.09 -16.43
N GLU A 109 -1.64 -4.01 -17.76
CA GLU A 109 -0.58 -4.34 -18.71
C GLU A 109 0.70 -3.53 -18.41
N ASN A 110 0.53 -2.22 -18.14
CA ASN A 110 1.65 -1.35 -17.77
C ASN A 110 2.33 -1.81 -16.46
N LEU A 111 1.55 -2.27 -15.48
CA LEU A 111 2.12 -2.77 -14.22
C LEU A 111 2.90 -4.08 -14.41
N ILE A 112 2.44 -4.94 -15.33
CA ILE A 112 3.13 -6.18 -15.70
C ILE A 112 4.47 -5.86 -16.38
N GLU A 113 4.50 -4.91 -17.31
CA GLU A 113 5.74 -4.45 -17.96
C GLU A 113 6.74 -3.88 -16.95
N MET A 114 6.24 -3.13 -15.96
CA MET A 114 7.02 -2.62 -14.83
C MET A 114 7.41 -3.68 -13.79
N ARG A 115 6.87 -4.90 -13.91
CA ARG A 115 7.12 -6.05 -13.01
C ARG A 115 6.73 -5.78 -11.56
N LEU A 116 5.68 -4.99 -11.33
CA LEU A 116 5.23 -4.72 -9.96
C LEU A 116 4.77 -6.01 -9.27
N ASP A 117 4.96 -6.05 -7.95
CA ASP A 117 4.51 -7.18 -7.14
C ASP A 117 2.99 -7.33 -7.14
N GLY A 118 2.23 -6.27 -7.40
CA GLY A 118 0.77 -6.32 -7.44
C GLY A 118 0.09 -5.07 -7.99
N ALA A 119 -1.23 -5.17 -8.09
CA ALA A 119 -2.14 -4.06 -8.37
C ALA A 119 -3.16 -3.94 -7.25
N ILE A 120 -3.52 -2.72 -6.92
CA ILE A 120 -4.65 -2.40 -6.07
C ILE A 120 -5.59 -1.48 -6.84
N PHE A 121 -6.82 -1.96 -7.04
CA PHE A 121 -7.88 -1.21 -7.69
C PHE A 121 -8.50 -0.23 -6.70
N SER A 122 -8.99 0.91 -7.18
CA SER A 122 -9.68 1.89 -6.35
C SER A 122 -10.86 1.30 -5.57
N ASP A 123 -11.57 0.32 -6.13
CA ASP A 123 -12.65 -0.42 -5.46
C ASP A 123 -12.21 -1.20 -4.22
N ALA A 124 -10.92 -1.55 -4.10
CA ALA A 124 -10.38 -2.17 -2.89
C ALA A 124 -10.04 -1.17 -1.78
N MET A 125 -10.07 0.14 -2.04
CA MET A 125 -9.75 1.17 -1.07
C MET A 125 -11.02 1.71 -0.40
N ILE A 126 -11.23 1.35 0.86
CA ILE A 126 -12.36 1.81 1.66
C ILE A 126 -11.90 2.97 2.55
N LYS A 127 -12.48 4.15 2.37
CA LYS A 127 -12.22 5.28 3.26
C LYS A 127 -13.01 5.13 4.56
N ILE A 128 -12.29 5.14 5.68
CA ILE A 128 -12.88 5.20 7.01
C ILE A 128 -12.76 6.63 7.53
N ASN A 129 -13.89 7.15 7.99
CA ASN A 129 -13.91 8.45 8.67
C ASN A 129 -14.00 8.21 10.19
N SER A 130 -13.41 9.14 10.93
CA SER A 130 -13.50 9.25 12.38
C SER A 130 -14.93 9.54 12.85
#